data_AF-A0A943QKZ4-F1
#
_entry.id   AF-A0A943QKZ4-F1
#
_cell.length_a   1.000
_cell.length_b   1.000
_cell.length_c   1.000
_cell.angle_alpha   90.00
_cell.angle_beta   90.00
_cell.angle_gamma   90.00
#
_symmetry.space_group_name_H-M   'P 1'
#
loop_
_entity.id
_entity.type
_entity.pdbx_description
1 polymer ?
#
loop_
_entity_poly.entity_id
_entity_poly.type
_entity_poly.pdbx_seq_one_letter_code
_entity_poly.pdbx_strand_id
1 'polypeptide(L)' 'MDNGIVRKEVYNYEENSQLIPLAKEGNQEAMNKVIEMNLPLVSSISKKFLNRGYDYEDIFQIGSIGLV' A
#
# COMPACT_ATOMS: atom_id res chain seq x y z
N MET A 1 14.33 -7.09 21.24
CA MET A 1 14.18 -7.14 19.77
C MET A 1 13.90 -5.73 19.34
N ASP A 2 14.90 -5.12 18.71
CA ASP A 2 14.99 -3.68 18.45
C ASP A 2 13.83 -3.24 17.57
N ASN A 3 13.11 -2.20 18.02
CA ASN A 3 11.99 -1.60 17.30
C ASN A 3 12.56 -0.94 16.04
N GLY A 4 12.62 -1.71 14.96
CA GLY A 4 13.06 -1.27 13.65
C GLY A 4 12.34 0.02 13.29
N ILE A 5 13.07 1.13 13.44
CA ILE A 5 12.72 2.45 12.97
C ILE A 5 12.46 2.26 11.47
N VAL A 6 11.18 2.13 11.11
CA VAL A 6 10.75 2.09 9.71
C VAL A 6 11.21 3.41 9.15
N ARG A 7 12.29 3.37 8.38
CA ARG A 7 12.80 4.51 7.64
C ARG A 7 11.59 5.10 6.95
N LYS A 8 11.31 6.36 7.28
CA LYS A 8 10.37 7.21 6.56
C LYS A 8 10.99 7.45 5.18
N GLU A 9 11.13 6.39 4.40
CA GLU A 9 11.46 6.49 2.99
C GLU A 9 10.38 7.38 2.40
N VAL A 10 10.84 8.45 1.78
CA VAL A 10 10.00 9.42 1.11
C VAL A 10 9.34 8.65 -0.03
N TYR A 11 8.16 8.08 0.22
CA TYR A 11 7.37 7.46 -0.83
C TYR A 11 7.05 8.55 -1.85
N ASN A 12 7.77 8.53 -2.97
CA ASN A 12 7.51 9.44 -4.07
C ASN A 12 6.32 8.88 -4.87
N TYR A 13 5.16 9.48 -4.66
CA TYR A 13 3.93 9.13 -5.36
C TYR A 13 3.70 9.99 -6.62
N GLU A 14 4.64 10.83 -7.04
CA GLU A 14 4.50 11.69 -8.23
C GLU A 14 4.18 10.87 -9.49
N GLU A 15 4.77 9.67 -9.60
CA GLU A 15 4.53 8.74 -10.70
C GLU A 15 3.09 8.19 -10.74
N ASN A 16 2.36 8.17 -9.61
CA ASN A 16 0.96 7.69 -9.58
C ASN A 16 0.09 8.47 -10.57
N SER A 17 0.34 9.77 -10.75
CA SER A 17 -0.42 10.62 -11.66
C SER A 17 -0.37 10.15 -13.12
N GLN A 18 0.74 9.53 -13.52
CA GLN A 18 0.95 8.99 -14.86
C GLN A 18 0.58 7.51 -14.96
N LEU A 19 0.86 6.73 -13.91
CA LEU A 19 0.66 5.28 -13.91
C LEU A 19 -0.81 4.88 -13.72
N ILE A 20 -1.60 5.63 -12.93
CA ILE A 20 -3.01 5.30 -12.68
C ILE A 20 -3.86 5.30 -13.96
N PRO A 21 -3.76 6.31 -14.86
CA PRO A 21 -4.46 6.26 -16.15
C PRO A 21 -4.08 5.02 -16.98
N LEU A 22 -2.79 4.71 -17.08
CA LEU A 22 -2.30 3.56 -17.83
C LEU A 22 -2.79 2.23 -17.23
N ALA A 23 -2.78 2.12 -15.90
CA ALA A 23 -3.31 0.96 -15.19
C ALA A 23 -4.81 0.77 -15.48
N LYS A 24 -5.59 1.86 -15.53
CA LYS A 24 -7.02 1.84 -15.88
C LYS A 24 -7.28 1.46 -17.33
N GLU A 25 -6.33 1.73 -18.23
CA GLU A 25 -6.37 1.30 -19.63
C GLU A 25 -5.98 -0.18 -19.81
N GLY A 26 -5.65 -0.90 -18.73
CA GLY A 26 -5.30 -2.32 -18.74
C GLY A 26 -3.80 -2.58 -18.86
N ASN A 27 -2.94 -1.57 -18.69
CA ASN A 27 -1.50 -1.78 -18.63
C ASN A 27 -1.11 -2.49 -17.32
N GLN A 28 -0.76 -3.77 -17.42
CA GLN A 28 -0.40 -4.61 -16.28
C GLN A 28 0.87 -4.14 -15.56
N GLU A 29 1.86 -3.60 -16.29
CA GLU A 29 3.10 -3.10 -15.70
C GLU A 29 2.83 -1.84 -14.86
N ALA A 30 2.01 -0.92 -15.39
CA ALA A 30 1.57 0.25 -14.66
C ALA A 30 0.75 -0.13 -13.41
N MET A 31 -0.13 -1.13 -13.54
CA MET A 31 -0.92 -1.67 -12.42
C MET A 31 0.00 -2.22 -11.32
N ASN A 32 0.93 -3.12 -11.68
CA ASN A 32 1.88 -3.71 -10.73
C ASN A 32 2.68 -2.62 -10.01
N LYS A 33 3.17 -1.63 -10.76
CA LYS A 33 3.95 -0.53 -10.20
C LYS A 33 3.13 0.36 -9.25
N VAL A 34 1.87 0.65 -9.57
CA VAL A 34 0.96 1.35 -8.65
C VAL A 34 0.74 0.54 -7.38
N ILE A 35 0.46 -0.76 -7.49
CA ILE A 35 0.24 -1.62 -6.32
C ILE A 35 1.49 -1.63 -5.41
N GLU A 36 2.67 -1.87 -5.97
CA GLU A 36 3.92 -1.94 -5.21
C GLU A 36 4.23 -0.63 -4.46
N MET A 37 4.06 0.52 -5.13
CA MET A 37 4.32 1.83 -4.51
C MET A 37 3.35 2.16 -3.38
N ASN A 38 2.10 1.68 -3.46
CA ASN A 38 1.04 2.03 -2.51
C ASN A 38 0.82 0.94 -1.43
N LEU A 39 1.43 -0.24 -1.54
CA LEU A 39 1.36 -1.29 -0.52
C LEU A 39 1.89 -0.85 0.87
N PRO A 40 2.98 -0.06 0.99
CA PRO A 40 3.43 0.47 2.27
C PRO A 40 2.43 1.43 2.91
N LEU A 41 1.66 2.18 2.10
CA LEU A 41 0.57 3.01 2.59
C LEU A 41 -0.51 2.13 3.24
N VAL A 42 -0.90 1.01 2.61
CA VAL A 42 -1.82 0.03 3.19
C VAL A 42 -1.29 -0.52 4.52
N SER A 43 -0.01 -0.88 4.61
CA SER A 43 0.61 -1.32 5.87
C SER A 43 0.55 -0.22 6.94
N SER A 44 0.88 1.02 6.58
CA SER A 44 0.88 2.15 7.52
C SER A 44 -0.52 2.47 8.06
N ILE A 45 -1.55 2.34 7.22
CA ILE A 45 -2.95 2.54 7.60
C ILE A 45 -3.40 1.36 8.47
N SER A 46 -3.11 0.12 8.09
CA SER A 46 -3.49 -1.09 8.84
C SER A 46 -3.00 -1.05 10.29
N LYS A 47 -1.77 -0.56 10.52
CA LYS A 47 -1.21 -0.37 11.86
C LYS A 47 -2.03 0.58 12.75
N LYS A 48 -2.79 1.52 12.16
CA LYS A 48 -3.68 2.44 12.91
C LYS A 48 -4.97 1.77 13.40
N PHE A 49 -5.29 0.57 12.91
CA PHE A 49 -6.51 -0.16 13.27
C PHE A 49 -6.25 -1.38 14.17
N LEU A 50 -5.02 -1.53 14.67
CA LEU A 50 -4.68 -2.56 15.66
C LEU A 50 -5.51 -2.43 16.95
N ASN A 51 -5.62 -3.54 17.69
CA ASN A 51 -6.33 -3.64 18.97
C ASN A 51 -7.85 -3.35 18.90
N ARG A 52 -8.47 -3.58 17.75
CA ARG A 52 -9.94 -3.43 17.54
C ARG A 52 -10.69 -4.75 17.46
N GLY A 53 -10.07 -5.84 17.87
CA GLY A 53 -10.66 -7.19 17.80
C GLY A 53 -10.48 -7.91 16.46
N TYR A 54 -9.62 -7.39 15.58
CA TYR A 54 -9.23 -8.02 14.32
C TYR A 54 -7.71 -8.14 14.24
N ASP A 55 -7.24 -9.19 13.55
CA ASP A 55 -5.81 -9.42 13.36
C ASP A 55 -5.24 -8.45 12.31
N TYR A 56 -3.96 -8.11 12.48
CA TYR A 56 -3.27 -7.21 11.55
C TYR A 56 -3.32 -7.72 10.11
N GLU A 57 -3.14 -9.04 9.94
CA GLU A 57 -3.13 -9.69 8.63
C GLU A 57 -4.48 -9.55 7.93
N ASP A 58 -5.59 -9.74 8.64
CA ASP A 58 -6.94 -9.56 8.09
C ASP A 58 -7.16 -8.11 7.62
N ILE A 59 -6.79 -7.14 8.46
CA ILE A 59 -6.90 -5.72 8.12
C ILE A 59 -6.03 -5.39 6.89
N PHE A 60 -4.80 -5.89 6.86
CA PHE A 60 -3.86 -5.66 5.77
C PHE A 60 -4.33 -6.29 4.47
N GLN A 61 -4.89 -7.51 4.51
CA GLN A 61 -5.44 -8.19 3.34
C GLN A 61 -6.65 -7.45 2.80
N ILE A 62 -7.60 -7.05 3.65
CA ILE A 62 -8.77 -6.24 3.22
C ILE A 62 -8.31 -4.92 2.61
N GLY A 63 -7.32 -4.25 3.23
CA GLY A 63 -6.73 -3.03 2.67
C GLY A 63 -6.03 -3.26 1.33
N SER A 64 -5.40 -4.41 1.15
CA SER A 64 -4.75 -4.80 -0.12
C SER A 64 -5.78 -5.10 -1.21
N ILE A 65 -6.92 -5.71 -0.87
CA ILE A 65 -8.05 -5.89 -1.79
C ILE A 65 -8.60 -4.53 -2.23
N GLY A 66 -8.70 -3.54 -1.33
CA GLY A 66 -9.15 -2.19 -1.68
C GLY A 66 -8.15 -1.38 -2.51
N LEU A 67 -6.91 -1.84 -2.63
CA LEU A 67 -5.87 -1.22 -3.47
C LEU A 67 -5.89 -1.76 -4.91
N VAL A 68 -6.31 -3.01 -5.11
CA VAL A 68 -6.40 -3.68 -6.42
C VAL A 68 -7.69 -3.30 -7.14
#